data_AF-A0A6V7J102-F1
#
_entry.id   AF-A0A6V7J102-F1
#
_cell.length_a   1.000
_cell.length_b   1.000
_cell.length_c   1.000
_cell.angle_alpha   90.00
_cell.angle_beta   90.00
_cell.angle_gamma   90.00
#
_symmetry.space_group_name_H-M   'P 1'
#
loop_
_entity.id
_entity.type
_entity.pdbx_description
1 polymer ?
#
loop_
_entity_poly.entity_id
_entity_poly.type
_entity_poly.pdbx_seq_one_letter_code
_entity_poly.pdbx_strand_id
1 'polypeptide(L)' 'VRTSDILYKNKISPYEGRQLFGKIHSTILGGEFVYKDDKVVEKQTGKILLSKN' A
#
# COMPACT_ATOMS: atom_id res chain seq x y z
N VAL A 1 -14.62 3.28 1.78
CA VAL A 1 -13.65 2.16 1.84
C VAL A 1 -14.43 0.87 1.93
N ARG A 2 -14.21 -0.09 1.04
CA ARG A 2 -14.83 -1.42 1.10
C ARG A 2 -13.85 -2.41 1.73
N THR A 3 -14.37 -3.45 2.37
CA THR A 3 -13.55 -4.53 2.95
C THR A 3 -12.70 -5.26 1.89
N SER A 4 -13.14 -5.27 0.63
CA SER A 4 -12.38 -5.79 -0.51
C SER A 4 -11.12 -4.98 -0.84
N ASP A 5 -11.09 -3.70 -0.46
CA ASP A 5 -9.98 -2.78 -0.74
C ASP A 5 -8.84 -2.93 0.30
N ILE A 6 -9.07 -3.74 1.36
CA ILE A 6 -8.13 -3.95 2.46
C ILE A 6 -7.26 -5.19 2.18
N LEU A 7 -5.97 -4.96 1.95
CA LEU A 7 -4.98 -6.02 1.66
C LEU A 7 -4.31 -6.61 2.90
N TYR A 8 -4.70 -6.19 4.10
CA TYR A 8 -4.21 -6.77 5.36
C TYR A 8 -4.77 -8.17 5.59
N LYS A 9 -4.04 -8.99 6.39
CA LYS A 9 -4.48 -10.33 6.80
C LYS A 9 -5.87 -10.31 7.45
N ASN A 10 -6.11 -9.35 8.34
CA ASN A 10 -7.42 -9.08 8.92
C ASN A 10 -8.02 -7.86 8.21
N LYS A 11 -9.15 -8.06 7.54
CA LYS A 11 -9.80 -7.03 6.73
C LYS A 11 -10.70 -6.14 7.59
N ILE A 12 -10.12 -5.49 8.60
CA ILE A 12 -10.84 -4.62 9.54
C ILE A 12 -10.17 -3.26 9.54
N SER A 13 -10.94 -2.17 9.46
CA SER A 13 -10.40 -0.82 9.51
C SER A 13 -11.42 0.17 10.08
N PRO A 14 -11.01 1.14 10.93
CA PRO A 14 -11.90 2.20 11.43
C PRO A 14 -12.39 3.15 10.32
N TYR A 15 -11.83 3.01 9.10
CA TYR A 15 -12.22 3.77 7.92
C TYR A 15 -13.25 3.05 7.05
N GLU A 16 -13.69 1.84 7.41
CA GLU A 16 -14.76 1.14 6.71
C GLU A 16 -16.02 2.00 6.64
N GLY A 17 -16.67 2.02 5.47
CA GLY A 17 -17.85 2.85 5.22
C GLY A 17 -17.59 4.35 5.06
N ARG A 18 -16.38 4.86 5.36
CA ARG A 18 -16.06 6.28 5.14
C ARG A 18 -15.85 6.60 3.66
N GLN A 19 -16.31 7.79 3.24
CA GLN A 19 -16.01 8.37 1.95
C GLN A 19 -14.65 9.07 2.02
N LEU A 20 -13.77 8.77 1.07
CA LEU A 20 -12.45 9.41 0.92
C LEU A 20 -12.44 10.20 -0.38
N PHE A 21 -11.76 11.34 -0.40
CA PHE A 21 -11.72 12.25 -1.55
C PHE A 21 -10.54 12.02 -2.50
N GLY A 22 -9.54 11.26 -2.07
CA GLY A 22 -8.35 10.94 -2.85
C GLY A 22 -8.11 9.45 -2.96
N LYS A 23 -7.56 9.01 -4.09
CA LYS A 23 -7.15 7.63 -4.35
C LYS A 23 -5.67 7.60 -4.73
N ILE A 24 -4.95 6.61 -4.21
CA ILE A 24 -3.56 6.36 -4.62
C ILE A 24 -3.61 5.71 -6.01
N HIS A 25 -2.95 6.32 -7.00
CA HIS A 25 -2.82 5.74 -8.35
C HIS A 25 -1.55 4.89 -8.49
N SER A 26 -0.46 5.33 -7.85
CA SER A 26 0.82 4.63 -7.89
C SER A 26 1.73 5.01 -6.72
N THR A 27 2.59 4.07 -6.31
CA THR A 27 3.65 4.28 -5.32
C THR A 27 4.97 3.78 -5.90
N ILE A 28 6.03 4.59 -5.75
CA ILE A 28 7.38 4.28 -6.24
C ILE A 28 8.31 4.13 -5.05
N LEU A 29 9.13 3.08 -5.04
CA LEU A 29 10.17 2.83 -4.04
C LEU A 29 11.48 2.49 -4.77
N GLY A 30 12.55 3.24 -4.51
CA GLY A 30 13.86 2.97 -5.11
C GLY A 30 13.88 3.05 -6.64
N GLY A 31 13.01 3.86 -7.24
CA GLY A 31 12.88 4.00 -8.70
C GLY A 31 11.99 2.94 -9.38
N GLU A 32 11.47 1.96 -8.63
CA GLU A 32 10.54 0.95 -9.13
C GLU A 32 9.11 1.20 -8.63
N PHE A 33 8.11 0.91 -9.46
CA PHE A 33 6.71 0.91 -9.02
C PHE A 33 6.45 -0.26 -8.07
N VAL A 34 5.98 0.04 -6.87
CA VAL A 34 5.58 -0.97 -5.86
C VAL A 34 4.07 -1.10 -5.74
N TYR A 35 3.33 -0.10 -6.19
CA TYR A 35 1.88 -0.14 -6.33
C TYR A 35 1.50 0.64 -7.58
N LYS A 36 0.64 0.07 -8.41
CA LYS A 36 0.13 0.71 -9.62
C LYS A 36 -1.17 0.02 -10.05
N ASP A 37 -2.12 0.80 -10.56
CA ASP A 37 -3.36 0.29 -11.18
C ASP A 37 -4.12 -0.68 -10.25
N ASP A 38 -4.27 -0.30 -8.98
CA ASP A 38 -4.91 -1.09 -7.92
C ASP A 38 -4.23 -2.43 -7.58
N LYS A 39 -2.99 -2.64 -8.04
CA LYS A 39 -2.20 -3.84 -7.77
C LYS A 39 -0.92 -3.51 -7.02
N VAL A 40 -0.62 -4.30 -6.00
CA VAL A 40 0.70 -4.30 -5.36
C VAL A 40 1.63 -5.16 -6.22
N VAL A 41 2.82 -4.65 -6.52
CA VAL A 41 3.84 -5.41 -7.23
C VAL A 41 4.46 -6.41 -6.26
N GLU A 42 4.45 -7.70 -6.60
CA GLU A 42 4.84 -8.80 -5.68
C GLU A 42 6.34 -8.85 -5.34
N LYS A 43 7.17 -8.08 -6.04
CA LYS A 43 8.61 -8.02 -5.78
C LYS A 43 8.85 -7.33 -4.44
N GLN A 44 9.49 -8.04 -3.50
CA GLN A 44 9.95 -7.45 -2.24
C GLN A 44 11.15 -6.53 -2.52
N THR A 45 10.88 -5.26 -2.77
CA THR A 45 11.93 -4.23 -3.03
C THR A 45 12.39 -3.52 -1.74
N GLY A 46 11.71 -3.76 -0.61
CA GLY A 46 12.03 -3.14 0.67
C GLY A 46 13.37 -3.63 1.23
N LYS A 47 14.20 -2.71 1.71
CA LYS A 47 15.45 -3.00 2.42
C LYS A 47 15.35 -2.49 3.86
N ILE A 48 15.94 -3.24 4.79
CA ILE A 48 16.11 -2.78 6.16
C ILE A 48 17.15 -1.66 6.15
N LEU A 49 16.76 -0.47 6.60
CA LEU A 49 17.66 0.65 6.78
C LEU A 49 18.32 0.54 8.16
N LEU A 50 19.55 0.03 8.19
CA LEU A 50 20.36 0.01 9.42
C LEU A 50 21.25 1.26 9.43
N SER A 51 21.01 2.16 10.39
CA SER A 51 21.92 3.26 10.67
C SER A 51 23.14 2.69 11.39
N LYS A 52 24.25 2.49 10.67
CA LYS A 52 25.55 2.25 11.29
C LYS A 52 26.27 3.61 11.35
N ASN A 53 26.42 4.13 12.57
CA ASN A 53 27.39 5.19 12.86
C ASN A 53 28.80 4.62 12.79
#